data_AF-D8F771-F1
#
_entry.id   AF-D8F771-F1
#
_cell.length_a   1.000
_cell.length_b   1.000
_cell.length_c   1.000
_cell.angle_alpha   90.00
_cell.angle_beta   90.00
_cell.angle_gamma   90.00
#
_symmetry.space_group_name_H-M   'P 1'
#
loop_
_entity.id
_entity.type
_entity.pdbx_description
1 polymer ?
#
loop_
_entity_poly.entity_id
_entity_poly.type
_entity_poly.pdbx_seq_one_letter_code
_entity_poly.pdbx_strand_id
1 'polypeptide(L)'
;MFCYQCEQTAKGEGCTKIGVCGKQPEVAALQDLLLYTLKGLSQVAVEGRKVGVTDSDVNAFTCEALFSTLTNVDFDPERFLPLIQKCVAMTETLKNKVSAAGGPSDYPEGPVGFRPDATLEGMVKQGEGFGIKTDPEPNEDIHALKWTLTFGIKGVAAYADHARILGQEDDKVYAFIHEGMAATLRTDLSLDEWVGLVLKCGEINIRAMELLDAANTGTYGHPVPTSVPLGAKAGKAILVSGHDLKDLEEVLKQTEGKGIYVYTHGEMLPCHGYPELKKYPHFYGHYGTAWQNQGKEFAAFPGAIVMTTNCIQKPRDSYADNIFTTGLVGWPGVRHIADKDFSPAIQKALEMDGFNADSNGRSVMVGFGRNAVMSVADKVIEAVKGGAIKHFFLVAGCDGAKPGRNYYTEFVEQAPKDTVVLTLACGKFRFFDKDLGDIGGIPRLLDVGQCNDAYSAIQIAVALSKAFDMEVNDLPLSMILSWYEQKAVAILLTLLYLGIKDIRLGPSLPAFITPNVLDVLVKNFNIMPIKTPEEDLKAILG
;
A
#
# COMPACT_ATOMS: atom_id res chain seq x y z
N MET A 1 20.70 -12.92 4.99
CA MET A 1 19.36 -12.30 5.00
C MET A 1 18.27 -13.32 5.28
N PHE A 2 17.14 -12.91 5.85
CA PHE A 2 15.88 -13.65 5.81
C PHE A 2 14.72 -12.65 5.67
N CYS A 3 13.85 -12.83 4.68
CA CYS A 3 12.70 -11.93 4.49
C CYS A 3 11.51 -12.68 3.89
N TYR A 4 10.34 -12.57 4.52
CA TYR A 4 9.08 -13.19 4.09
C TYR A 4 7.88 -12.25 4.04
N GLN A 5 8.12 -10.92 4.05
CA GLN A 5 7.05 -9.92 4.22
C GLN A 5 6.09 -9.76 3.03
N CYS A 6 6.33 -10.44 1.90
CA CYS A 6 5.49 -10.35 0.70
C CYS A 6 5.10 -11.72 0.16
N GLU A 7 4.00 -11.75 -0.57
CA GLU A 7 3.38 -12.96 -1.13
C GLU A 7 4.36 -13.79 -1.98
N GLN A 8 5.26 -13.12 -2.71
CA GLN A 8 6.21 -13.77 -3.61
C GLN A 8 7.50 -14.24 -2.92
N THR A 9 7.53 -14.35 -1.60
CA THR A 9 8.70 -14.88 -0.90
C THR A 9 9.09 -16.26 -1.44
N ALA A 10 10.39 -16.54 -1.50
CA ALA A 10 10.90 -17.76 -2.12
C ALA A 10 10.28 -19.00 -1.47
N LYS A 11 9.74 -19.89 -2.33
CA LYS A 11 9.03 -21.12 -1.96
C LYS A 11 7.80 -20.94 -1.07
N GLY A 12 7.31 -19.72 -0.88
CA GLY A 12 6.25 -19.44 0.10
C GLY A 12 6.74 -19.57 1.56
N GLU A 13 8.06 -19.53 1.79
CA GLU A 13 8.67 -19.68 3.12
C GLU A 13 9.49 -18.44 3.51
N GLY A 14 10.45 -18.03 2.67
CA GLY A 14 11.44 -17.02 3.04
C GLY A 14 12.55 -16.85 2.02
N CYS A 15 12.90 -15.60 1.70
CA CYS A 15 14.06 -15.29 0.88
C CYS A 15 15.34 -15.31 1.72
N THR A 16 16.26 -16.23 1.45
CA THR A 16 17.47 -16.46 2.27
C THR A 16 18.78 -16.07 1.59
N LYS A 17 18.79 -15.95 0.26
CA LYS A 17 19.99 -15.59 -0.53
C LYS A 17 19.88 -14.23 -1.20
N ILE A 18 18.81 -14.01 -1.96
CA ILE A 18 18.43 -12.75 -2.58
C ILE A 18 16.90 -12.71 -2.54
N GLY A 19 16.30 -11.53 -2.36
CA GLY A 19 14.86 -11.37 -2.46
C GLY A 19 14.35 -11.66 -3.88
N VAL A 20 13.18 -12.29 -4.01
CA VAL A 20 12.53 -12.47 -5.32
C VAL A 20 12.25 -11.11 -5.99
N CYS A 21 12.05 -10.06 -5.20
CA CYS A 21 11.94 -8.67 -5.66
C CYS A 21 13.27 -8.04 -6.14
N GLY A 22 14.41 -8.72 -6.01
CA GLY A 22 15.74 -8.20 -6.31
C GLY A 22 16.49 -7.60 -5.12
N LYS A 23 15.90 -7.58 -3.92
CA LYS A 23 16.54 -7.06 -2.69
C LYS A 23 17.80 -7.85 -2.36
N GLN A 24 18.93 -7.16 -2.30
CA GLN A 24 20.23 -7.74 -1.94
C GLN A 24 20.33 -7.99 -0.43
N PRO A 25 21.19 -8.93 0.02
CA PRO A 25 21.38 -9.23 1.45
C PRO A 25 21.74 -8.02 2.30
N GLU A 26 22.61 -7.15 1.81
CA GLU A 26 23.03 -5.92 2.49
C GLU A 26 21.87 -4.97 2.77
N VAL A 27 21.01 -4.74 1.77
CA VAL A 27 19.79 -3.92 1.92
C VAL A 27 18.83 -4.58 2.91
N ALA A 28 18.69 -5.90 2.88
CA ALA A 28 17.86 -6.61 3.84
C ALA A 28 18.37 -6.43 5.29
N ALA A 29 19.68 -6.58 5.51
CA ALA A 29 20.31 -6.36 6.81
C ALA A 29 20.14 -4.90 7.29
N LEU A 30 20.29 -3.91 6.41
CA LEU A 30 20.08 -2.50 6.75
C LEU A 30 18.62 -2.19 7.09
N GLN A 31 17.65 -2.80 6.38
CA GLN A 31 16.24 -2.68 6.74
C GLN A 31 15.95 -3.32 8.11
N ASP A 32 16.51 -4.49 8.40
CA ASP A 32 16.36 -5.14 9.71
C ASP A 32 16.98 -4.29 10.82
N LEU A 33 18.15 -3.67 10.57
CA LEU A 33 18.79 -2.75 11.50
C LEU A 33 17.95 -1.49 11.75
N LEU A 34 17.40 -0.88 10.69
CA LEU A 34 16.53 0.27 10.81
C LEU A 34 15.30 -0.07 11.67
N LEU A 35 14.64 -1.21 11.41
CA LEU A 35 13.53 -1.67 12.24
C LEU A 35 13.94 -1.86 13.70
N TYR A 36 15.10 -2.46 13.96
CA TYR A 36 15.62 -2.60 15.32
C TYR A 36 15.78 -1.25 16.02
N THR A 37 16.39 -0.26 15.36
CA THR A 37 16.54 1.09 15.94
C THR A 37 15.20 1.80 16.16
N LEU A 38 14.22 1.61 15.27
CA LEU A 38 12.87 2.15 15.41
C LEU A 38 12.11 1.55 16.59
N LYS A 39 12.35 0.28 16.94
CA LYS A 39 11.82 -0.32 18.18
C LYS A 39 12.34 0.46 19.40
N GLY A 40 13.62 0.84 19.40
CA GLY A 40 14.23 1.67 20.47
C GLY A 40 13.65 3.08 20.53
N LEU A 41 13.55 3.78 19.40
CA LEU A 41 12.89 5.09 19.32
C LEU A 41 11.46 5.02 19.87
N SER A 42 10.74 3.96 19.51
CA SER A 42 9.36 3.75 19.93
C SER A 42 9.21 3.45 21.42
N GLN A 43 10.14 2.71 22.05
CA GLN A 43 10.14 2.54 23.50
C GLN A 43 10.21 3.88 24.23
N VAL A 44 11.12 4.77 23.80
CA VAL A 44 11.24 6.11 24.39
C VAL A 44 9.99 6.95 24.11
N ALA A 45 9.41 6.87 22.91
CA ALA A 45 8.20 7.60 22.55
C ALA A 45 6.96 7.17 23.34
N VAL A 46 6.87 5.88 23.70
CA VAL A 46 5.81 5.34 24.57
C VAL A 46 5.97 5.88 26.00
N GLU A 47 7.18 5.86 26.56
CA GLU A 47 7.42 6.43 27.89
C GLU A 47 7.21 7.95 27.92
N GLY A 48 7.60 8.65 26.85
CA GLY A 48 7.39 10.08 26.71
C GLY A 48 5.92 10.47 26.81
N ARG A 49 5.03 9.72 26.14
CA ARG A 49 3.58 9.97 26.21
C ARG A 49 3.02 9.88 27.63
N LYS A 50 3.56 9.00 28.48
CA LYS A 50 3.13 8.88 29.89
C LYS A 50 3.45 10.12 30.72
N VAL A 51 4.44 10.91 30.29
CA VAL A 51 4.87 12.16 30.94
C VAL A 51 4.55 13.40 30.11
N GLY A 52 3.63 13.28 29.15
CA GLY A 52 3.17 14.41 28.33
C GLY A 52 4.16 14.90 27.27
N VAL A 53 5.19 14.12 26.94
CA VAL A 53 6.16 14.42 25.89
C VAL A 53 5.78 13.70 24.60
N THR A 54 5.41 14.47 23.59
CA THR A 54 5.18 14.03 22.21
C THR A 54 5.98 14.91 21.26
N ASP A 55 6.54 14.32 20.20
CA ASP A 55 7.38 15.03 19.24
C ASP A 55 6.91 14.72 17.81
N SER A 56 6.48 15.75 17.08
CA SER A 56 5.92 15.61 15.73
C SER A 56 6.96 15.10 14.72
N ASP A 57 8.22 15.50 14.88
CA ASP A 57 9.29 15.08 13.97
C ASP A 57 9.61 13.60 14.18
N VAL A 58 9.55 13.12 15.42
CA VAL A 58 9.66 11.68 15.74
C VAL A 58 8.50 10.89 15.15
N ASN A 59 7.27 11.39 15.30
CA ASN A 59 6.06 10.75 14.75
C ASN A 59 6.15 10.62 13.22
N ALA A 60 6.46 11.72 12.52
CA ALA A 60 6.61 11.75 11.06
C ALA A 60 7.75 10.85 10.59
N PHE A 61 8.94 10.99 11.19
CA PHE A 61 10.11 10.18 10.83
C PHE A 61 9.87 8.69 11.01
N THR A 62 9.17 8.28 12.08
CA THR A 62 8.88 6.86 12.32
C THR A 62 8.03 6.28 11.19
N CYS A 63 7.04 7.03 10.69
CA CYS A 63 6.23 6.59 9.55
C CYS A 63 7.06 6.48 8.27
N GLU A 64 7.84 7.52 7.95
CA GLU A 64 8.73 7.55 6.78
C GLU A 64 9.75 6.39 6.80
N ALA A 65 10.38 6.16 7.95
CA ALA A 65 11.39 5.11 8.12
C ALA A 65 10.79 3.70 8.09
N LEU A 66 9.56 3.50 8.59
CA LEU A 66 8.84 2.23 8.39
C LEU A 66 8.50 2.03 6.91
N PHE A 67 7.99 3.09 6.25
CA PHE A 67 7.56 3.04 4.87
C PHE A 67 8.74 2.73 3.91
N SER A 68 9.96 3.23 4.16
CA SER A 68 11.14 2.89 3.35
C SER A 68 11.49 1.39 3.34
N THR A 69 10.99 0.61 4.31
CA THR A 69 11.22 -0.84 4.42
C THR A 69 10.12 -1.71 3.80
N LEU A 70 9.10 -1.12 3.17
CA LEU A 70 8.08 -1.88 2.45
C LEU A 70 8.68 -2.53 1.21
N THR A 71 8.01 -3.58 0.74
CA THR A 71 8.39 -4.24 -0.49
C THR A 71 8.34 -3.26 -1.66
N ASN A 72 9.45 -3.18 -2.38
CA ASN A 72 9.64 -2.37 -3.57
C ASN A 72 9.62 -0.84 -3.34
N VAL A 73 10.04 -0.36 -2.16
CA VAL A 73 10.22 1.08 -1.90
C VAL A 73 11.67 1.51 -2.11
N ASP A 74 12.58 1.13 -1.22
CA ASP A 74 13.98 1.56 -1.26
C ASP A 74 14.94 0.37 -1.31
N PHE A 75 15.75 0.33 -2.36
CA PHE A 75 16.80 -0.67 -2.60
C PHE A 75 18.21 -0.07 -2.54
N ASP A 76 18.33 1.22 -2.22
CA ASP A 76 19.62 1.90 -2.19
C ASP A 76 20.25 1.79 -0.78
N PRO A 77 21.36 1.06 -0.62
CA PRO A 77 21.98 0.88 0.70
C PRO A 77 22.48 2.21 1.30
N GLU A 78 22.89 3.17 0.46
CA GLU A 78 23.39 4.49 0.92
C GLU A 78 22.30 5.34 1.57
N ARG A 79 21.02 5.04 1.27
CA ARG A 79 19.86 5.72 1.86
C ARG A 79 19.58 5.29 3.29
N PHE A 80 19.90 4.04 3.64
CA PHE A 80 19.61 3.50 4.98
C PHE A 80 20.58 4.01 6.04
N LEU A 81 21.83 4.32 5.66
CA LEU A 81 22.84 4.88 6.54
C LEU A 81 22.36 6.15 7.28
N PRO A 82 21.96 7.24 6.59
CA PRO A 82 21.46 8.44 7.25
C PRO A 82 20.13 8.22 7.99
N LEU A 83 19.27 7.29 7.55
CA LEU A 83 18.03 6.96 8.26
C LEU A 83 18.32 6.33 9.64
N ILE A 84 19.23 5.36 9.71
CA ILE A 84 19.62 4.70 10.96
C ILE A 84 20.29 5.70 11.91
N GLN A 85 21.20 6.53 11.40
CA GLN A 85 21.86 7.57 12.20
C GLN A 85 20.85 8.59 12.75
N LYS A 86 19.93 9.06 11.90
CA LYS A 86 18.86 9.99 12.30
C LYS A 86 17.95 9.35 13.37
N CYS A 87 17.58 8.08 13.22
CA CYS A 87 16.79 7.36 14.20
C CYS A 87 17.45 7.36 15.58
N VAL A 88 18.73 6.97 15.65
CA VAL A 88 19.47 6.91 16.93
C VAL A 88 19.66 8.30 17.55
N ALA A 89 19.94 9.33 16.74
CA ALA A 89 20.06 10.71 17.22
C ALA A 89 18.72 11.24 17.77
N MET A 90 17.61 10.93 17.10
CA MET A 90 16.26 11.25 17.58
C MET A 90 15.94 10.51 18.87
N THR A 91 16.32 9.24 19.00
CA THR A 91 16.13 8.46 20.24
C THR A 91 16.83 9.13 21.42
N GLU A 92 18.11 9.51 21.29
CA GLU A 92 18.85 10.17 22.37
C GLU A 92 18.26 11.54 22.72
N THR A 93 17.86 12.32 21.72
CA THR A 93 17.22 13.62 21.92
C THR A 93 15.90 13.47 22.67
N LEU A 94 15.06 12.53 22.24
CA LEU A 94 13.78 12.26 22.88
C LEU A 94 13.98 11.74 24.29
N LYS A 95 14.95 10.87 24.52
CA LYS A 95 15.29 10.33 25.85
C LYS A 95 15.58 11.44 26.86
N ASN A 96 16.34 12.44 26.45
CA ASN A 96 16.64 13.60 27.28
C ASN A 96 15.38 14.43 27.59
N LYS A 97 14.50 14.64 26.60
CA LYS A 97 13.21 15.34 26.82
C LYS A 97 12.31 14.57 27.79
N VAL A 98 12.20 13.25 27.63
CA VAL A 98 11.39 12.37 28.48
C VAL A 98 11.91 12.37 29.92
N SER A 99 13.22 12.20 30.11
CA SER A 99 13.86 12.25 31.44
C SER A 99 13.64 13.61 32.12
N ALA A 100 13.81 14.72 31.40
CA ALA A 100 13.56 16.07 31.93
C ALA A 100 12.10 16.31 32.34
N ALA A 101 11.14 15.60 31.72
CA ALA A 101 9.72 15.63 32.06
C ALA A 101 9.32 14.65 33.19
N GLY A 102 10.30 13.98 33.82
CA GLY A 102 10.05 13.03 34.91
C GLY A 102 9.81 11.59 34.44
N GLY A 103 10.08 11.28 33.17
CA GLY A 103 10.10 9.91 32.65
C GLY A 103 11.40 9.18 32.98
N PRO A 104 11.54 7.93 32.53
CA PRO A 104 12.72 7.12 32.83
C PRO A 104 13.99 7.71 32.19
N SER A 105 15.06 7.77 32.99
CA SER A 105 16.42 8.11 32.54
C SER A 105 17.16 6.91 31.94
N ASP A 106 16.81 5.72 32.40
CA ASP A 106 17.45 4.45 32.04
C ASP A 106 16.44 3.51 31.38
N TYR A 107 16.93 2.75 30.41
CA TYR A 107 16.16 1.79 29.63
C TYR A 107 16.85 0.44 29.68
N PRO A 108 16.11 -0.68 29.53
CA PRO A 108 16.71 -2.01 29.43
C PRO A 108 17.78 -2.05 28.32
N GLU A 109 18.77 -2.93 28.49
CA GLU A 109 19.74 -3.20 27.44
C GLU A 109 19.00 -3.64 26.17
N GLY A 110 19.32 -3.01 25.04
CA GLY A 110 18.56 -3.19 23.81
C GLY A 110 18.66 -1.99 22.86
N PRO A 111 17.65 -1.75 22.01
CA PRO A 111 17.77 -0.83 20.89
C PRO A 111 17.86 0.64 21.28
N VAL A 112 17.40 1.04 22.48
CA VAL A 112 17.52 2.43 22.96
C VAL A 112 18.99 2.85 23.10
N GLY A 113 19.84 1.94 23.60
CA GLY A 113 21.28 2.18 23.79
C GLY A 113 22.13 1.84 22.57
N PHE A 114 21.52 1.45 21.45
CA PHE A 114 22.26 1.00 20.27
C PHE A 114 23.13 2.11 19.68
N ARG A 115 24.31 1.74 19.17
CA ARG A 115 25.26 2.65 18.52
C ARG A 115 25.60 2.10 17.15
N PRO A 116 25.21 2.78 16.07
CA PRO A 116 25.41 2.28 14.73
C PRO A 116 26.87 2.55 14.31
N ASP A 117 27.45 1.66 13.51
CA ASP A 117 28.83 1.80 13.01
C ASP A 117 28.99 3.07 12.14
N ALA A 118 30.21 3.58 11.99
CA ALA A 118 30.43 4.76 11.14
C ALA A 118 30.36 4.46 9.63
N THR A 119 30.51 3.19 9.26
CA THR A 119 30.63 2.74 7.86
C THR A 119 29.42 1.94 7.42
N LEU A 120 29.13 1.98 6.11
CA LEU A 120 28.06 1.16 5.51
C LEU A 120 28.29 -0.33 5.75
N GLU A 121 29.52 -0.82 5.52
CA GLU A 121 29.89 -2.23 5.75
C GLU A 121 29.69 -2.64 7.22
N GLY A 122 30.11 -1.78 8.16
CA GLY A 122 29.91 -2.02 9.58
C GLY A 122 28.43 -2.07 9.97
N MET A 123 27.60 -1.18 9.43
CA MET A 123 26.15 -1.22 9.67
C MET A 123 25.49 -2.46 9.04
N VAL A 124 25.91 -2.88 7.85
CA VAL A 124 25.44 -4.14 7.25
C VAL A 124 25.74 -5.30 8.21
N LYS A 125 26.97 -5.40 8.71
CA LYS A 125 27.37 -6.44 9.66
C LYS A 125 26.58 -6.38 10.98
N GLN A 126 26.29 -5.19 11.50
CA GLN A 126 25.42 -5.05 12.68
C GLN A 126 23.99 -5.52 12.36
N GLY A 127 23.47 -5.18 11.19
CA GLY A 127 22.13 -5.55 10.74
C GLY A 127 21.92 -7.05 10.58
N GLU A 128 22.97 -7.81 10.23
CA GLU A 128 22.92 -9.29 10.17
C GLU A 128 22.56 -9.94 11.52
N GLY A 129 22.78 -9.24 12.64
CA GLY A 129 22.38 -9.69 13.97
C GLY A 129 20.89 -9.52 14.29
N PHE A 130 20.14 -8.78 13.47
CA PHE A 130 18.74 -8.46 13.70
C PHE A 130 17.85 -8.96 12.56
N GLY A 131 16.55 -9.08 12.82
CA GLY A 131 15.57 -9.50 11.83
C GLY A 131 14.76 -10.72 12.26
N ILE A 132 14.03 -11.28 11.31
CA ILE A 132 13.00 -12.31 11.58
C ILE A 132 13.57 -13.58 12.22
N LYS A 133 14.72 -14.06 11.73
CA LYS A 133 15.32 -15.32 12.23
C LYS A 133 16.17 -15.15 13.47
N THR A 134 16.54 -13.93 13.82
CA THR A 134 17.32 -13.63 15.04
C THR A 134 16.47 -13.05 16.16
N ASP A 135 15.16 -12.85 15.92
CA ASP A 135 14.19 -12.55 16.97
C ASP A 135 14.19 -13.70 18.00
N PRO A 136 14.43 -13.41 19.29
CA PRO A 136 14.63 -14.44 20.31
C PRO A 136 13.33 -15.10 20.79
N GLU A 137 12.16 -14.69 20.29
CA GLU A 137 10.86 -15.25 20.68
C GLU A 137 10.79 -16.77 20.40
N PRO A 138 10.72 -17.62 21.45
CA PRO A 138 10.71 -19.07 21.27
C PRO A 138 9.36 -19.64 20.85
N ASN A 139 8.25 -18.92 21.10
CA ASN A 139 6.92 -19.37 20.69
C ASN A 139 6.65 -18.96 19.24
N GLU A 140 6.52 -19.94 18.33
CA GLU A 140 6.33 -19.70 16.90
C GLU A 140 5.07 -18.89 16.58
N ASP A 141 3.99 -19.03 17.36
CA ASP A 141 2.74 -18.29 17.15
C ASP A 141 2.87 -16.83 17.58
N ILE A 142 3.51 -16.57 18.72
CA ILE A 142 3.82 -15.20 19.17
C ILE A 142 4.81 -14.54 18.21
N HIS A 143 5.82 -15.27 17.75
CA HIS A 143 6.77 -14.80 16.74
C HIS A 143 6.05 -14.39 15.45
N ALA A 144 5.16 -15.23 14.94
CA ALA A 144 4.34 -14.92 13.78
C ALA A 144 3.44 -13.69 13.99
N LEU A 145 2.82 -13.52 15.17
CA LEU A 145 2.01 -12.35 15.48
C LEU A 145 2.85 -11.07 15.59
N LYS A 146 4.06 -11.12 16.17
CA LYS A 146 5.01 -9.99 16.22
C LYS A 146 5.34 -9.47 14.82
N TRP A 147 5.62 -10.37 13.88
CA TRP A 147 5.93 -9.99 12.50
C TRP A 147 4.69 -9.61 11.70
N THR A 148 3.54 -10.25 11.93
CA THR A 148 2.25 -9.83 11.38
C THR A 148 1.92 -8.39 11.78
N LEU A 149 2.08 -8.05 13.06
CA LEU A 149 1.91 -6.68 13.57
C LEU A 149 2.89 -5.71 12.92
N THR A 150 4.18 -6.07 12.85
CA THR A 150 5.21 -5.24 12.21
C THR A 150 4.86 -4.94 10.74
N PHE A 151 4.37 -5.94 10.00
CA PHE A 151 3.93 -5.76 8.61
C PHE A 151 2.64 -4.93 8.49
N GLY A 152 1.69 -5.12 9.39
CA GLY A 152 0.50 -4.26 9.47
C GLY A 152 0.88 -2.80 9.70
N ILE A 153 1.72 -2.53 10.72
CA ILE A 153 2.19 -1.19 11.09
C ILE A 153 2.91 -0.50 9.92
N LYS A 154 3.73 -1.24 9.17
CA LYS A 154 4.34 -0.74 7.93
C LYS A 154 3.30 -0.23 6.92
N GLY A 155 2.21 -0.96 6.72
CA GLY A 155 1.09 -0.51 5.88
C GLY A 155 0.38 0.73 6.44
N VAL A 156 0.11 0.76 7.75
CA VAL A 156 -0.47 1.94 8.42
C VAL A 156 0.41 3.17 8.24
N ALA A 157 1.72 3.03 8.44
CA ALA A 157 2.70 4.10 8.30
C ALA A 157 2.69 4.72 6.89
N ALA A 158 2.52 3.90 5.84
CA ALA A 158 2.44 4.40 4.47
C ALA A 158 1.21 5.29 4.26
N TYR A 159 0.04 4.89 4.77
CA TYR A 159 -1.17 5.71 4.65
C TYR A 159 -1.11 6.97 5.52
N ALA A 160 -0.56 6.86 6.73
CA ALA A 160 -0.36 7.99 7.63
C ALA A 160 0.60 9.03 7.04
N ASP A 161 1.66 8.60 6.34
CA ASP A 161 2.60 9.52 5.69
C ASP A 161 1.93 10.32 4.57
N HIS A 162 1.17 9.67 3.68
CA HIS A 162 0.44 10.38 2.63
C HIS A 162 -0.63 11.33 3.19
N ALA A 163 -1.34 10.93 4.25
CA ALA A 163 -2.30 11.82 4.91
C ALA A 163 -1.61 13.08 5.47
N ARG A 164 -0.46 12.89 6.13
CA ARG A 164 0.36 13.97 6.67
C ARG A 164 0.89 14.91 5.59
N ILE A 165 1.36 14.38 4.46
CA ILE A 165 1.88 15.18 3.33
C ILE A 165 0.86 16.23 2.87
N LEU A 166 -0.43 15.94 3.07
CA LEU A 166 -1.59 16.78 2.79
C LEU A 166 -2.23 17.42 4.04
N GLY A 167 -1.54 17.37 5.19
CA GLY A 167 -1.90 18.07 6.42
C GLY A 167 -2.95 17.39 7.30
N GLN A 168 -3.26 16.11 7.06
CA GLN A 168 -4.14 15.32 7.93
C GLN A 168 -3.33 14.38 8.81
N GLU A 169 -3.48 14.52 10.13
CA GLU A 169 -2.80 13.69 11.11
C GLU A 169 -3.70 13.41 12.32
N ASP A 170 -3.41 12.34 13.06
CA ASP A 170 -4.03 12.02 14.34
C ASP A 170 -3.00 11.32 15.25
N ASP A 171 -2.75 11.86 16.44
CA ASP A 171 -1.77 11.29 17.37
C ASP A 171 -2.12 9.86 17.77
N LYS A 172 -3.39 9.43 17.70
CA LYS A 172 -3.78 8.03 17.95
C LYS A 172 -3.04 7.06 17.02
N VAL A 173 -2.83 7.46 15.77
CA VAL A 173 -2.12 6.63 14.77
C VAL A 173 -0.65 6.52 15.16
N TYR A 174 0.02 7.64 15.46
CA TYR A 174 1.43 7.64 15.86
C TYR A 174 1.66 6.94 17.20
N ALA A 175 0.79 7.18 18.18
CA ALA A 175 0.85 6.52 19.47
C ALA A 175 0.80 5.00 19.33
N PHE A 176 -0.10 4.47 18.50
CA PHE A 176 -0.17 3.03 18.25
C PHE A 176 1.02 2.49 17.45
N ILE A 177 1.50 3.21 16.44
CA ILE A 177 2.70 2.80 15.70
C ILE A 177 3.88 2.61 16.67
N HIS A 178 4.09 3.56 17.58
CA HIS A 178 5.11 3.44 18.61
C HIS A 178 4.82 2.31 19.61
N GLU A 179 3.58 2.21 20.10
CA GLU A 179 3.16 1.14 21.02
C GLU A 179 3.44 -0.25 20.41
N GLY A 180 3.00 -0.48 19.17
CA GLY A 180 3.15 -1.76 18.50
C GLY A 180 4.61 -2.10 18.18
N MET A 181 5.41 -1.13 17.72
CA MET A 181 6.85 -1.36 17.50
C MET A 181 7.58 -1.65 18.81
N ALA A 182 7.31 -0.91 19.88
CA ALA A 182 7.89 -1.14 21.21
C ALA A 182 7.45 -2.49 21.80
N ALA A 183 6.18 -2.89 21.59
CA ALA A 183 5.64 -4.15 22.07
C ALA A 183 6.39 -5.37 21.51
N THR A 184 6.97 -5.28 20.30
CA THR A 184 7.75 -6.40 19.71
C THR A 184 8.98 -6.81 20.53
N LEU A 185 9.43 -5.97 21.47
CA LEU A 185 10.52 -6.27 22.40
C LEU A 185 10.03 -6.92 23.71
N ARG A 186 8.72 -6.95 23.95
CA ARG A 186 8.14 -7.53 25.14
C ARG A 186 8.11 -9.05 25.07
N THR A 187 8.30 -9.67 26.22
CA THR A 187 8.30 -11.13 26.43
C THR A 187 7.27 -11.58 27.47
N ASP A 188 6.48 -10.64 27.98
CA ASP A 188 5.49 -10.83 29.05
C ASP A 188 4.04 -10.87 28.57
N LEU A 189 3.81 -10.65 27.27
CA LEU A 189 2.48 -10.68 26.66
C LEU A 189 2.05 -12.10 26.30
N SER A 190 0.81 -12.45 26.67
CA SER A 190 0.13 -13.69 26.28
C SER A 190 -0.25 -13.69 24.79
N LEU A 191 -0.61 -14.88 24.27
CA LEU A 191 -1.08 -15.03 22.90
C LEU A 191 -2.32 -14.18 22.59
N ASP A 192 -3.28 -14.13 23.51
CA ASP A 192 -4.52 -13.35 23.35
C ASP A 192 -4.25 -11.84 23.31
N GLU A 193 -3.30 -11.35 24.11
CA GLU A 193 -2.87 -9.95 24.07
C GLU A 193 -2.18 -9.61 22.74
N TRP A 194 -1.40 -10.55 22.17
CA TRP A 194 -0.81 -10.39 20.85
C TRP A 194 -1.87 -10.34 19.74
N VAL A 195 -2.89 -11.21 19.81
CA VAL A 195 -4.04 -11.15 18.90
C VAL A 195 -4.75 -9.80 19.04
N GLY A 196 -4.94 -9.31 20.26
CA GLY A 196 -5.50 -7.99 20.55
C GLY A 196 -4.72 -6.86 19.88
N LEU A 197 -3.38 -6.87 19.96
CA LEU A 197 -2.53 -5.88 19.29
C LEU A 197 -2.64 -5.93 17.77
N VAL A 198 -2.71 -7.13 17.18
CA VAL A 198 -2.90 -7.31 15.73
C VAL A 198 -4.25 -6.77 15.27
N LEU A 199 -5.34 -7.01 16.02
CA LEU A 199 -6.66 -6.45 15.71
C LEU A 199 -6.71 -4.93 15.92
N LYS A 200 -6.05 -4.40 16.96
CA LYS A 200 -5.90 -2.95 17.17
C LYS A 200 -5.14 -2.29 16.00
N CYS A 201 -4.20 -3.00 15.36
CA CYS A 201 -3.57 -2.52 14.13
C CYS A 201 -4.59 -2.34 12.99
N GLY A 202 -5.58 -3.23 12.89
CA GLY A 202 -6.69 -3.11 11.95
C GLY A 202 -7.56 -1.88 12.25
N GLU A 203 -7.92 -1.67 13.51
CA GLU A 203 -8.65 -0.48 13.97
C GLU A 203 -7.92 0.81 13.58
N ILE A 204 -6.64 0.90 13.91
CA ILE A 204 -5.83 2.10 13.64
C ILE A 204 -5.60 2.30 12.14
N ASN A 205 -5.52 1.21 11.36
CA ASN A 205 -5.43 1.32 9.91
C ASN A 205 -6.70 1.93 9.29
N ILE A 206 -7.90 1.62 9.81
CA ILE A 206 -9.14 2.31 9.38
C ILE A 206 -8.99 3.81 9.57
N ARG A 207 -8.49 4.23 10.74
CA ARG A 207 -8.28 5.64 11.04
C ARG A 207 -7.25 6.28 10.11
N ALA A 208 -6.14 5.59 9.81
CA ALA A 208 -5.15 6.08 8.86
C ALA A 208 -5.72 6.24 7.44
N MET A 209 -6.50 5.27 6.96
CA MET A 209 -7.15 5.36 5.64
C MET A 209 -8.25 6.43 5.62
N GLU A 210 -8.98 6.65 6.72
CA GLU A 210 -9.94 7.75 6.85
C GLU A 210 -9.26 9.12 6.73
N LEU A 211 -8.14 9.33 7.42
CA LEU A 211 -7.35 10.55 7.31
C LEU A 211 -6.86 10.77 5.88
N LEU A 212 -6.40 9.71 5.21
CA LEU A 212 -5.95 9.78 3.82
C LEU A 212 -7.10 10.06 2.84
N ASP A 213 -8.27 9.43 3.01
CA ASP A 213 -9.49 9.75 2.23
C ASP A 213 -9.86 11.22 2.40
N ALA A 214 -9.89 11.73 3.63
CA ALA A 214 -10.17 13.13 3.92
C ALA A 214 -9.11 14.08 3.31
N ALA A 215 -7.84 13.70 3.37
CA ALA A 215 -6.75 14.49 2.82
C ALA A 215 -6.83 14.60 1.29
N ASN A 216 -7.01 13.47 0.62
CA ASN A 216 -7.11 13.40 -0.84
C ASN A 216 -8.38 14.10 -1.34
N THR A 217 -9.54 13.76 -0.77
CA THR A 217 -10.82 14.32 -1.23
C THR A 217 -11.00 15.79 -0.84
N GLY A 218 -10.46 16.22 0.30
CA GLY A 218 -10.46 17.61 0.72
C GLY A 218 -9.55 18.50 -0.12
N THR A 219 -8.42 17.96 -0.59
CA THR A 219 -7.47 18.71 -1.45
C THR A 219 -7.89 18.68 -2.91
N TYR A 220 -8.29 17.52 -3.43
CA TYR A 220 -8.46 17.31 -4.87
C TYR A 220 -9.91 17.11 -5.34
N GLY A 221 -10.87 17.21 -4.41
CA GLY A 221 -12.28 16.92 -4.63
C GLY A 221 -12.61 15.43 -4.53
N HIS A 222 -13.88 15.09 -4.33
CA HIS A 222 -14.31 13.70 -4.36
C HIS A 222 -14.17 13.12 -5.77
N PRO A 223 -13.69 11.88 -5.93
CA PRO A 223 -13.63 11.22 -7.22
C PRO A 223 -15.00 11.16 -7.91
N VAL A 224 -15.03 11.43 -9.21
CA VAL A 224 -16.21 11.36 -10.07
C VAL A 224 -16.00 10.40 -11.23
N PRO A 225 -17.04 9.69 -11.71
CA PRO A 225 -16.95 8.79 -12.85
C PRO A 225 -16.29 9.48 -14.06
N THR A 226 -15.12 9.01 -14.45
CA THR A 226 -14.28 9.64 -15.47
C THR A 226 -13.76 8.59 -16.44
N SER A 227 -13.91 8.86 -17.74
CA SER A 227 -13.31 8.03 -18.79
C SER A 227 -11.83 8.39 -18.96
N VAL A 228 -10.97 7.37 -18.94
CA VAL A 228 -9.52 7.51 -19.03
C VAL A 228 -9.02 6.82 -20.30
N PRO A 229 -8.37 7.55 -21.23
CA PRO A 229 -7.74 6.95 -22.39
C PRO A 229 -6.58 6.03 -22.00
N LEU A 230 -6.49 4.87 -22.66
CA LEU A 230 -5.33 3.95 -22.60
C LEU A 230 -4.43 4.05 -23.85
N GLY A 231 -4.79 4.94 -24.78
CA GLY A 231 -4.02 5.23 -25.98
C GLY A 231 -2.89 6.22 -25.72
N ALA A 232 -2.15 6.56 -26.76
CA ALA A 232 -1.12 7.58 -26.73
C ALA A 232 -1.58 8.88 -27.42
N LYS A 233 -1.00 9.98 -26.99
CA LYS A 233 -1.10 11.31 -27.59
C LYS A 233 0.26 11.70 -28.13
N ALA A 234 0.33 12.12 -29.39
CA ALA A 234 1.55 12.56 -30.04
C ALA A 234 2.17 13.73 -29.28
N GLY A 235 3.47 13.64 -28.99
CA GLY A 235 4.22 14.64 -28.25
C GLY A 235 5.05 14.08 -27.11
N LYS A 236 5.69 14.99 -26.36
CA LYS A 236 6.54 14.64 -25.22
C LYS A 236 5.70 14.09 -24.09
N ALA A 237 6.27 13.23 -23.26
CA ALA A 237 5.52 12.53 -22.24
C ALA A 237 6.30 12.34 -20.93
N ILE A 238 5.58 12.39 -19.81
CA ILE A 238 6.06 11.96 -18.48
C ILE A 238 5.08 10.92 -17.94
N LEU A 239 5.62 9.84 -17.38
CA LEU A 239 4.86 8.82 -16.68
C LEU A 239 5.03 8.96 -15.17
N VAL A 240 3.94 9.08 -14.43
CA VAL A 240 3.97 9.12 -12.96
C VAL A 240 3.40 7.80 -12.41
N SER A 241 4.15 7.16 -11.54
CA SER A 241 3.83 5.87 -10.92
C SER A 241 3.96 5.96 -9.40
N GLY A 242 3.32 5.02 -8.69
CA GLY A 242 3.23 5.02 -7.24
C GLY A 242 1.84 5.46 -6.77
N HIS A 243 1.76 6.22 -5.68
CA HIS A 243 0.49 6.58 -5.04
C HIS A 243 0.36 8.07 -4.66
N ASP A 244 1.43 8.87 -4.71
CA ASP A 244 1.40 10.20 -4.13
C ASP A 244 0.75 11.23 -5.08
N LEU A 245 -0.45 11.71 -4.70
CA LEU A 245 -1.22 12.67 -5.49
C LEU A 245 -0.58 14.06 -5.50
N LYS A 246 0.17 14.44 -4.47
CA LYS A 246 0.84 15.74 -4.39
C LYS A 246 2.02 15.81 -5.34
N ASP A 247 2.80 14.75 -5.44
CA ASP A 247 3.86 14.65 -6.44
C ASP A 247 3.30 14.70 -7.87
N LEU A 248 2.16 14.05 -8.13
CA LEU A 248 1.47 14.18 -9.42
C LEU A 248 1.02 15.63 -9.67
N GLU A 249 0.43 16.30 -8.69
CA GLU A 249 0.01 17.70 -8.81
C GLU A 249 1.22 18.61 -9.13
N GLU A 250 2.34 18.42 -8.45
CA GLU A 250 3.56 19.19 -8.68
C GLU A 250 4.15 18.92 -10.08
N VAL A 251 4.15 17.67 -10.55
CA VAL A 251 4.50 17.35 -11.95
C VAL A 251 3.54 18.07 -12.91
N LEU A 252 2.22 18.06 -12.67
CA LEU A 252 1.23 18.70 -13.52
C LEU A 252 1.44 20.22 -13.59
N LYS A 253 1.61 20.88 -12.45
CA LYS A 253 1.92 22.32 -12.35
C LYS A 253 3.21 22.67 -13.09
N GLN A 254 4.28 21.92 -12.86
CA GLN A 254 5.59 22.22 -13.42
C GLN A 254 5.70 21.87 -14.92
N THR A 255 4.81 21.04 -15.46
CA THR A 255 4.76 20.67 -16.89
C THR A 255 3.78 21.50 -17.72
N GLU A 256 2.92 22.30 -17.08
CA GLU A 256 1.91 23.10 -17.75
C GLU A 256 2.54 24.05 -18.79
N GLY A 257 1.99 24.06 -20.01
CA GLY A 257 2.48 24.89 -21.11
C GLY A 257 3.80 24.41 -21.76
N LYS A 258 4.40 23.29 -21.33
CA LYS A 258 5.68 22.78 -21.88
C LYS A 258 5.55 21.81 -23.05
N GLY A 259 4.32 21.54 -23.50
CA GLY A 259 4.07 20.56 -24.58
C GLY A 259 4.35 19.10 -24.17
N ILE A 260 4.22 18.80 -22.88
CA ILE A 260 4.39 17.47 -22.30
C ILE A 260 3.03 16.94 -21.85
N TYR A 261 2.66 15.75 -22.28
CA TYR A 261 1.50 15.02 -21.77
C TYR A 261 1.90 14.18 -20.55
N VAL A 262 1.12 14.29 -19.48
CA VAL A 262 1.33 13.51 -18.25
C VAL A 262 0.43 12.28 -18.28
N TYR A 263 1.06 11.12 -18.07
CA TYR A 263 0.42 9.82 -17.97
C TYR A 263 0.52 9.27 -16.56
N THR A 264 -0.45 8.47 -16.16
CA THR A 264 -0.38 7.65 -14.94
C THR A 264 0.06 6.22 -15.27
N HIS A 265 0.66 5.52 -14.30
CA HIS A 265 0.93 4.08 -14.35
C HIS A 265 0.58 3.42 -13.01
N GLY A 266 0.12 2.17 -13.06
CA GLY A 266 -0.25 1.39 -11.88
C GLY A 266 -1.26 2.10 -10.98
N GLU A 267 -0.92 2.22 -9.70
CA GLU A 267 -1.76 2.80 -8.64
C GLU A 267 -2.05 4.30 -8.82
N MET A 268 -1.47 4.97 -9.82
CA MET A 268 -1.84 6.35 -10.16
C MET A 268 -3.11 6.45 -11.02
N LEU A 269 -3.61 5.36 -11.62
CA LEU A 269 -4.82 5.36 -12.47
C LEU A 269 -6.02 6.12 -11.84
N PRO A 270 -6.37 5.90 -10.55
CA PRO A 270 -7.51 6.56 -9.93
C PRO A 270 -7.41 8.08 -9.84
N CYS A 271 -6.20 8.66 -9.96
CA CYS A 271 -5.99 10.10 -9.90
C CYS A 271 -6.79 10.86 -10.96
N HIS A 272 -7.13 10.22 -12.08
CA HIS A 272 -7.98 10.81 -13.11
C HIS A 272 -9.42 11.09 -12.66
N GLY A 273 -9.91 10.42 -11.61
CA GLY A 273 -11.24 10.67 -11.05
C GLY A 273 -11.33 11.93 -10.21
N TYR A 274 -10.20 12.51 -9.78
CA TYR A 274 -10.18 13.68 -8.90
C TYR A 274 -10.31 14.99 -9.72
N PRO A 275 -11.37 15.79 -9.51
CA PRO A 275 -11.65 16.97 -10.33
C PRO A 275 -10.51 18.00 -10.39
N GLU A 276 -9.85 18.28 -9.26
CA GLU A 276 -8.78 19.29 -9.21
C GLU A 276 -7.49 18.83 -9.90
N LEU A 277 -7.25 17.53 -10.02
CA LEU A 277 -6.16 17.00 -10.86
C LEU A 277 -6.59 16.94 -12.34
N LYS A 278 -7.86 16.62 -12.61
CA LYS A 278 -8.36 16.48 -13.99
C LYS A 278 -8.57 17.81 -14.72
N LYS A 279 -8.53 18.94 -14.02
CA LYS A 279 -8.59 20.29 -14.63
C LYS A 279 -7.41 20.59 -15.56
N TYR A 280 -6.26 19.91 -15.39
CA TYR A 280 -5.09 20.07 -16.25
C TYR A 280 -5.30 19.35 -17.59
N PRO A 281 -5.39 20.06 -18.74
CA PRO A 281 -5.74 19.46 -20.02
C PRO A 281 -4.66 18.51 -20.57
N HIS A 282 -3.41 18.68 -20.15
CA HIS A 282 -2.30 17.78 -20.50
C HIS A 282 -2.21 16.55 -19.59
N PHE A 283 -3.07 16.42 -18.56
CA PHE A 283 -3.25 15.20 -17.80
C PHE A 283 -4.07 14.18 -18.59
N TYR A 284 -3.37 13.46 -19.47
CA TYR A 284 -3.99 12.82 -20.62
C TYR A 284 -4.65 11.49 -20.26
N GLY A 285 -3.88 10.48 -19.90
CA GLY A 285 -4.37 9.11 -19.77
C GLY A 285 -3.48 8.18 -18.97
N HIS A 286 -3.78 6.89 -19.04
CA HIS A 286 -3.06 5.85 -18.32
C HIS A 286 -2.23 5.00 -19.28
N TYR A 287 -1.00 4.68 -18.90
CA TYR A 287 -0.10 3.86 -19.71
C TYR A 287 0.31 2.60 -18.94
N GLY A 288 0.15 1.46 -19.60
CA GLY A 288 0.57 0.16 -19.06
C GLY A 288 -0.46 -0.47 -18.13
N THR A 289 0.02 -1.28 -17.20
CA THR A 289 -0.78 -2.12 -16.31
C THR A 289 -0.24 -2.10 -14.88
N ALA A 290 -0.29 -3.24 -14.17
CA ALA A 290 0.25 -3.35 -12.82
C ALA A 290 1.79 -3.37 -12.80
N TRP A 291 2.33 -3.01 -11.64
CA TRP A 291 3.74 -2.74 -11.38
C TRP A 291 4.72 -3.81 -11.87
N GLN A 292 4.34 -5.10 -11.88
CA GLN A 292 5.24 -6.17 -12.28
C GLN A 292 5.60 -6.16 -13.78
N ASN A 293 4.80 -5.46 -14.60
CA ASN A 293 5.03 -5.35 -16.05
C ASN A 293 5.92 -4.14 -16.41
N GLN A 294 6.26 -3.29 -15.43
CA GLN A 294 6.95 -2.02 -15.67
C GLN A 294 8.28 -2.20 -16.40
N GLY A 295 9.01 -3.31 -16.19
CA GLY A 295 10.26 -3.56 -16.92
C GLY A 295 10.09 -3.59 -18.44
N LYS A 296 8.95 -4.07 -18.95
CA LYS A 296 8.61 -4.05 -20.38
C LYS A 296 7.96 -2.72 -20.77
N GLU A 297 7.03 -2.24 -19.96
CA GLU A 297 6.22 -1.05 -20.26
C GLU A 297 7.07 0.23 -20.22
N PHE A 298 7.90 0.41 -19.20
CA PHE A 298 8.79 1.58 -19.09
C PHE A 298 9.86 1.60 -20.18
N ALA A 299 10.33 0.43 -20.63
CA ALA A 299 11.25 0.34 -21.77
C ALA A 299 10.60 0.78 -23.09
N ALA A 300 9.28 0.66 -23.21
CA ALA A 300 8.52 1.07 -24.39
C ALA A 300 7.94 2.49 -24.28
N PHE A 301 8.01 3.11 -23.10
CA PHE A 301 7.50 4.46 -22.88
C PHE A 301 8.53 5.51 -23.35
N PRO A 302 8.21 6.35 -24.35
CA PRO A 302 9.17 7.27 -24.94
C PRO A 302 9.27 8.61 -24.17
N GLY A 303 9.39 8.54 -22.85
CA GLY A 303 9.40 9.72 -21.97
C GLY A 303 10.05 9.46 -20.60
N ALA A 304 10.12 10.50 -19.77
CA ALA A 304 10.65 10.37 -18.42
C ALA A 304 9.64 9.68 -17.47
N ILE A 305 10.14 8.98 -16.46
CA ILE A 305 9.34 8.20 -15.51
C ILE A 305 9.63 8.68 -14.09
N VAL A 306 8.60 9.02 -13.32
CA VAL A 306 8.71 9.46 -11.92
C VAL A 306 8.05 8.42 -11.00
N MET A 307 8.84 7.84 -10.11
CA MET A 307 8.39 6.89 -9.09
C MET A 307 8.19 7.61 -7.76
N THR A 308 6.93 7.77 -7.34
CA THR A 308 6.55 8.47 -6.09
C THR A 308 6.56 7.56 -4.87
N THR A 309 6.24 6.28 -5.06
CA THR A 309 6.22 5.24 -4.01
C THR A 309 6.61 3.88 -4.60
N ASN A 310 6.45 2.79 -3.83
CA ASN A 310 6.43 1.44 -4.40
C ASN A 310 5.35 1.29 -5.50
N CYS A 311 5.52 0.40 -6.47
CA CYS A 311 6.53 -0.66 -6.54
C CYS A 311 7.59 -0.42 -7.63
N ILE A 312 8.79 0.03 -7.24
CA ILE A 312 9.95 0.06 -8.15
C ILE A 312 10.56 -1.34 -8.27
N GLN A 313 10.88 -1.74 -9.50
CA GLN A 313 11.72 -2.92 -9.79
C GLN A 313 13.05 -2.43 -10.36
N LYS A 314 14.03 -3.33 -10.44
CA LYS A 314 15.32 -3.05 -11.08
C LYS A 314 15.12 -2.39 -12.45
N PRO A 315 15.52 -1.12 -12.63
CA PRO A 315 15.47 -0.48 -13.93
C PRO A 315 16.28 -1.29 -14.94
N ARG A 316 15.77 -1.39 -16.17
CA ARG A 316 16.54 -1.95 -17.27
C ARG A 316 17.43 -0.88 -17.85
N ASP A 317 18.58 -1.30 -18.40
CA ASP A 317 19.55 -0.40 -19.05
C ASP A 317 18.89 0.50 -20.10
N SER A 318 17.86 -0.01 -20.81
CA SER A 318 17.14 0.73 -21.84
C SER A 318 16.39 1.99 -21.35
N TYR A 319 16.10 2.12 -20.06
CA TYR A 319 15.40 3.28 -19.49
C TYR A 319 16.01 3.79 -18.18
N ALA A 320 17.17 3.26 -17.76
CA ALA A 320 17.81 3.62 -16.50
C ALA A 320 18.09 5.14 -16.39
N ASP A 321 18.41 5.79 -17.53
CA ASP A 321 18.65 7.24 -17.60
C ASP A 321 17.37 8.08 -17.69
N ASN A 322 16.20 7.44 -17.78
CA ASN A 322 14.90 8.10 -17.98
C ASN A 322 14.01 8.01 -16.75
N ILE A 323 14.39 7.20 -15.75
CA ILE A 323 13.63 6.99 -14.52
C ILE A 323 14.20 7.84 -13.38
N PHE A 324 13.30 8.37 -12.56
CA PHE A 324 13.60 9.21 -11.41
C PHE A 324 12.83 8.68 -10.20
N THR A 325 13.44 8.77 -9.03
CA THR A 325 12.76 8.48 -7.76
C THR A 325 12.48 9.78 -7.02
N THR A 326 11.44 9.81 -6.19
CA THR A 326 11.18 10.89 -5.23
C THR A 326 10.62 10.30 -3.93
N GLY A 327 10.58 11.12 -2.88
CA GLY A 327 10.10 10.71 -1.56
C GLY A 327 10.96 9.59 -0.97
N LEU A 328 10.30 8.49 -0.59
CA LEU A 328 10.95 7.36 0.06
C LEU A 328 11.49 6.32 -0.91
N VAL A 329 11.21 6.46 -2.21
CA VAL A 329 11.69 5.53 -3.23
C VAL A 329 13.18 5.72 -3.47
N GLY A 330 13.92 4.62 -3.54
CA GLY A 330 15.35 4.64 -3.83
C GLY A 330 15.79 3.40 -4.61
N TRP A 331 16.74 3.62 -5.53
CA TRP A 331 17.40 2.55 -6.27
C TRP A 331 18.83 2.98 -6.62
N PRO A 332 19.86 2.13 -6.41
CA PRO A 332 21.25 2.49 -6.70
C PRO A 332 21.45 3.02 -8.13
N GLY A 333 22.03 4.21 -8.25
CA GLY A 333 22.34 4.84 -9.53
C GLY A 333 21.14 5.50 -10.24
N VAL A 334 19.93 5.43 -9.68
CA VAL A 334 18.77 6.19 -10.20
C VAL A 334 18.76 7.58 -9.58
N ARG A 335 18.58 8.61 -10.41
CA ARG A 335 18.53 10.00 -9.92
C ARG A 335 17.33 10.24 -9.01
N HIS A 336 17.59 10.75 -7.81
CA HIS A 336 16.57 11.07 -6.82
C HIS A 336 16.22 12.56 -6.83
N ILE A 337 14.93 12.89 -6.76
CA ILE A 337 14.37 14.25 -6.72
C ILE A 337 13.82 14.48 -5.30
N ALA A 338 14.63 15.08 -4.43
CA ALA A 338 14.30 15.25 -3.01
C ALA A 338 13.45 16.49 -2.73
N ASP A 339 13.70 17.57 -3.46
CA ASP A 339 13.17 18.93 -3.25
C ASP A 339 11.86 19.21 -3.99
N LYS A 340 11.31 18.19 -4.67
CA LYS A 340 10.12 18.30 -5.52
C LYS A 340 10.28 19.25 -6.72
N ASP A 341 11.52 19.63 -7.05
CA ASP A 341 11.82 20.26 -8.34
C ASP A 341 11.95 19.18 -9.41
N PHE A 342 10.88 18.97 -10.17
CA PHE A 342 10.83 17.97 -11.24
C PHE A 342 11.52 18.43 -12.54
N SER A 343 12.23 19.56 -12.54
CA SER A 343 13.04 20.03 -13.66
C SER A 343 13.93 18.94 -14.29
N PRO A 344 14.58 18.03 -13.54
CA PRO A 344 15.34 16.92 -14.12
C PRO A 344 14.50 15.99 -15.01
N ALA A 345 13.32 15.58 -14.53
CA ALA A 345 12.44 14.70 -15.29
C ALA A 345 11.82 15.43 -16.49
N ILE A 346 11.50 16.71 -16.32
CA ILE A 346 10.98 17.58 -17.38
C ILE A 346 11.99 17.77 -18.50
N GLN A 347 13.24 18.10 -18.18
CA GLN A 347 14.32 18.23 -19.17
C GLN A 347 14.51 16.92 -19.93
N LYS A 348 14.54 15.80 -19.20
CA LYS A 348 14.67 14.49 -19.82
C LYS A 348 13.51 14.19 -20.78
N ALA A 349 12.28 14.49 -20.41
CA ALA A 349 11.11 14.31 -21.27
C ALA A 349 11.15 15.19 -22.53
N LEU A 350 11.72 16.40 -22.45
CA LEU A 350 11.89 17.29 -23.60
C LEU A 350 12.96 16.79 -24.58
N GLU A 351 14.02 16.16 -24.07
CA GLU A 351 15.10 15.55 -24.87
C GLU A 351 14.67 14.26 -25.57
N MET A 352 13.76 13.49 -24.97
CA MET A 352 13.28 12.22 -25.53
C MET A 352 12.32 12.42 -26.69
N ASP A 353 12.21 11.45 -27.60
CA ASP A 353 11.39 11.57 -28.81
C ASP A 353 9.91 11.89 -28.52
N GLY A 354 9.34 11.29 -27.47
CA GLY A 354 7.91 11.31 -27.21
C GLY A 354 7.16 10.30 -28.08
N PHE A 355 5.83 10.34 -28.04
CA PHE A 355 5.01 9.55 -28.95
C PHE A 355 4.96 10.20 -30.34
N ASN A 356 5.24 9.42 -31.38
CA ASN A 356 5.27 9.92 -32.76
C ASN A 356 3.88 10.21 -33.35
N ALA A 357 2.84 9.57 -32.83
CA ALA A 357 1.47 9.70 -33.31
C ALA A 357 0.47 9.47 -32.17
N ASP A 358 -0.73 10.01 -32.34
CA ASP A 358 -1.88 9.62 -31.54
C ASP A 358 -2.17 8.14 -31.81
N SER A 359 -2.45 7.37 -30.77
CA SER A 359 -3.00 6.02 -30.92
C SER A 359 -4.35 5.94 -30.24
N ASN A 360 -5.34 5.45 -30.98
CA ASN A 360 -6.66 5.17 -30.42
C ASN A 360 -6.53 3.91 -29.57
N GLY A 361 -6.45 4.09 -28.24
CA GLY A 361 -6.58 3.00 -27.28
C GLY A 361 -8.04 2.82 -26.85
N ARG A 362 -8.29 1.75 -26.08
CA ARG A 362 -9.52 1.66 -25.29
C ARG A 362 -9.56 2.78 -24.25
N SER A 363 -10.72 2.96 -23.62
CA SER A 363 -10.83 3.76 -22.40
C SER A 363 -11.39 2.89 -21.28
N VAL A 364 -11.12 3.30 -20.05
CA VAL A 364 -11.63 2.66 -18.83
C VAL A 364 -12.30 3.71 -17.96
N MET A 365 -13.23 3.28 -17.11
CA MET A 365 -13.92 4.16 -16.18
C MET A 365 -13.27 4.07 -14.80
N VAL A 366 -12.98 5.23 -14.20
CA VAL A 366 -12.50 5.36 -12.81
C VAL A 366 -13.40 6.32 -12.03
N GLY A 367 -13.16 6.45 -10.72
CA GLY A 367 -13.78 7.49 -9.91
C GLY A 367 -15.10 7.07 -9.26
N PHE A 368 -15.30 5.77 -9.03
CA PHE A 368 -16.43 5.24 -8.28
C PHE A 368 -16.11 5.16 -6.77
N GLY A 369 -15.52 6.23 -6.22
CA GLY A 369 -15.28 6.36 -4.78
C GLY A 369 -16.60 6.46 -3.99
N ARG A 370 -16.52 6.50 -2.65
CA ARG A 370 -17.72 6.46 -1.78
C ARG A 370 -18.78 7.50 -2.15
N ASN A 371 -18.42 8.75 -2.42
CA ASN A 371 -19.40 9.79 -2.76
C ASN A 371 -20.09 9.52 -4.11
N ALA A 372 -19.37 9.02 -5.11
CA ALA A 372 -19.94 8.71 -6.41
C ALA A 372 -20.95 7.56 -6.30
N VAL A 373 -20.60 6.48 -5.60
CA VAL A 373 -21.50 5.33 -5.39
C VAL A 373 -22.68 5.72 -4.52
N MET A 374 -22.45 6.47 -3.44
CA MET A 374 -23.53 6.91 -2.55
C MET A 374 -24.50 7.89 -3.21
N SER A 375 -24.07 8.68 -4.20
CA SER A 375 -24.97 9.58 -4.92
C SER A 375 -25.98 8.85 -5.82
N VAL A 376 -25.75 7.56 -6.10
CA VAL A 376 -26.67 6.70 -6.85
C VAL A 376 -27.21 5.54 -6.01
N ALA A 377 -27.13 5.64 -4.67
CA ALA A 377 -27.52 4.57 -3.75
C ALA A 377 -28.96 4.09 -3.96
N ASP A 378 -29.93 5.00 -4.14
CA ASP A 378 -31.34 4.65 -4.36
C ASP A 378 -31.51 3.74 -5.60
N LYS A 379 -30.77 4.03 -6.67
CA LYS A 379 -30.80 3.23 -7.90
C LYS A 379 -30.16 1.85 -7.69
N VAL A 380 -29.08 1.78 -6.92
CA VAL A 380 -28.45 0.50 -6.54
C VAL A 380 -29.43 -0.33 -5.69
N ILE A 381 -30.06 0.29 -4.69
CA ILE A 381 -31.03 -0.35 -3.80
C ILE A 381 -32.24 -0.86 -4.59
N GLU A 382 -32.78 -0.06 -5.50
CA GLU A 382 -33.89 -0.46 -6.38
C GLU A 382 -33.49 -1.64 -7.26
N ALA A 383 -32.30 -1.61 -7.87
CA ALA A 383 -31.82 -2.70 -8.71
C ALA A 383 -31.61 -4.01 -7.93
N VAL A 384 -31.18 -3.93 -6.66
CA VAL A 384 -31.06 -5.09 -5.77
C VAL A 384 -32.43 -5.60 -5.35
N LYS A 385 -33.31 -4.74 -4.83
CA LYS A 385 -34.67 -5.12 -4.39
C LYS A 385 -35.53 -5.66 -5.55
N GLY A 386 -35.32 -5.13 -6.76
CA GLY A 386 -35.97 -5.59 -7.99
C GLY A 386 -35.35 -6.85 -8.60
N GLY A 387 -34.24 -7.36 -8.04
CA GLY A 387 -33.57 -8.58 -8.49
C GLY A 387 -32.74 -8.43 -9.78
N ALA A 388 -32.53 -7.19 -10.26
CA ALA A 388 -31.68 -6.91 -11.42
C ALA A 388 -30.18 -7.06 -11.08
N ILE A 389 -29.79 -6.67 -9.86
CA ILE A 389 -28.49 -6.99 -9.27
C ILE A 389 -28.71 -8.04 -8.19
N LYS A 390 -28.14 -9.24 -8.37
CA LYS A 390 -28.27 -10.32 -7.40
C LYS A 390 -27.09 -10.43 -6.45
N HIS A 391 -25.90 -10.02 -6.88
CA HIS A 391 -24.68 -10.15 -6.07
C HIS A 391 -23.63 -9.10 -6.42
N PHE A 392 -22.86 -8.72 -5.41
CA PHE A 392 -21.67 -7.89 -5.53
C PHE A 392 -20.43 -8.73 -5.25
N PHE A 393 -19.38 -8.51 -6.04
CA PHE A 393 -18.05 -9.07 -5.75
C PHE A 393 -17.08 -7.93 -5.51
N LEU A 394 -16.40 -7.95 -4.37
CA LEU A 394 -15.18 -7.15 -4.21
C LEU A 394 -14.00 -8.01 -4.71
N VAL A 395 -13.58 -7.78 -5.96
CA VAL A 395 -12.37 -8.41 -6.52
C VAL A 395 -11.27 -7.36 -6.49
N ALA A 396 -10.39 -7.44 -5.49
CA ALA A 396 -9.52 -6.32 -5.15
C ALA A 396 -8.16 -6.74 -4.57
N GLY A 397 -7.32 -5.74 -4.31
CA GLY A 397 -6.04 -5.89 -3.61
C GLY A 397 -4.84 -5.83 -4.54
N CYS A 398 -3.72 -6.43 -4.19
CA CYS A 398 -2.46 -6.20 -4.91
C CYS A 398 -2.14 -7.29 -5.94
N ASP A 399 -1.73 -6.86 -7.14
CA ASP A 399 -1.21 -7.75 -8.18
C ASP A 399 0.25 -8.15 -7.94
N GLY A 400 0.74 -9.13 -8.70
CA GLY A 400 2.13 -9.58 -8.69
C GLY A 400 2.48 -10.53 -9.83
N ALA A 401 3.73 -10.98 -9.89
CA ALA A 401 4.23 -11.79 -11.01
C ALA A 401 4.01 -13.31 -10.87
N LYS A 402 3.49 -13.79 -9.74
CA LYS A 402 3.35 -15.23 -9.49
C LYS A 402 2.27 -15.83 -10.40
N PRO A 403 2.52 -17.00 -11.02
CA PRO A 403 1.49 -17.74 -11.75
C PRO A 403 0.27 -18.07 -10.89
N GLY A 404 -0.90 -18.24 -11.51
CA GLY A 404 -2.17 -18.50 -10.83
C GLY A 404 -3.04 -17.26 -10.62
N ARG A 405 -2.51 -16.05 -10.84
CA ARG A 405 -3.29 -14.80 -10.76
C ARG A 405 -4.25 -14.58 -11.95
N ASN A 406 -4.20 -15.43 -12.97
CA ASN A 406 -5.25 -15.52 -14.01
C ASN A 406 -6.62 -15.92 -13.43
N TYR A 407 -6.63 -16.56 -12.25
CA TYR A 407 -7.84 -16.78 -11.46
C TYR A 407 -8.72 -15.53 -11.37
N TYR A 408 -8.15 -14.35 -11.08
CA TYR A 408 -8.94 -13.13 -10.90
C TYR A 408 -9.52 -12.61 -12.21
N THR A 409 -8.80 -12.77 -13.33
CA THR A 409 -9.32 -12.46 -14.66
C THR A 409 -10.50 -13.38 -14.99
N GLU A 410 -10.30 -14.69 -14.86
CA GLU A 410 -11.29 -15.71 -15.18
C GLU A 410 -12.53 -15.60 -14.27
N PHE A 411 -12.35 -15.34 -12.97
CA PHE A 411 -13.44 -15.10 -12.02
C PHE A 411 -14.34 -13.95 -12.46
N VAL A 412 -13.75 -12.81 -12.84
CA VAL A 412 -14.51 -11.63 -13.29
C VAL A 412 -15.19 -11.88 -14.63
N GLU A 413 -14.54 -12.58 -15.56
CA GLU A 413 -15.14 -12.93 -16.85
C GLU A 413 -16.31 -13.92 -16.73
N GLN A 414 -16.23 -14.84 -15.77
CA GLN A 414 -17.26 -15.84 -15.51
C GLN A 414 -18.40 -15.33 -14.60
N ALA A 415 -18.21 -14.17 -13.95
CA ALA A 415 -19.22 -13.59 -13.06
C ALA A 415 -20.55 -13.34 -13.81
N PRO A 416 -21.70 -13.85 -13.30
CA PRO A 416 -22.99 -13.74 -13.98
C PRO A 416 -23.39 -12.31 -14.31
N LYS A 417 -24.14 -12.11 -15.41
CA LYS A 417 -24.49 -10.78 -15.93
C LYS A 417 -25.35 -9.92 -14.99
N ASP A 418 -25.97 -10.52 -13.98
CA ASP A 418 -26.74 -9.89 -12.91
C ASP A 418 -25.88 -9.59 -11.66
N THR A 419 -24.56 -9.52 -11.81
CA THR A 419 -23.62 -9.17 -10.72
C THR A 419 -22.81 -7.92 -11.01
N VAL A 420 -22.37 -7.22 -9.96
CA VAL A 420 -21.49 -6.04 -10.05
C VAL A 420 -20.16 -6.33 -9.36
N VAL A 421 -19.06 -6.01 -10.03
CA VAL A 421 -17.69 -6.14 -9.51
C VAL A 421 -17.20 -4.77 -9.04
N LEU A 422 -16.94 -4.64 -7.74
CA LEU A 422 -16.16 -3.54 -7.18
C LEU A 422 -14.68 -3.94 -7.19
N THR A 423 -13.82 -3.02 -7.54
CA THR A 423 -12.37 -3.22 -7.50
C THR A 423 -11.66 -2.00 -6.95
N LEU A 424 -10.48 -2.25 -6.39
CA LEU A 424 -9.53 -1.24 -5.93
C LEU A 424 -8.14 -1.87 -5.91
N ALA A 425 -7.13 -1.02 -5.84
CA ALA A 425 -5.73 -1.40 -5.92
C ALA A 425 -5.32 -2.09 -7.23
N CYS A 426 -4.02 -2.34 -7.40
CA CYS A 426 -3.45 -2.78 -8.67
C CYS A 426 -3.88 -4.19 -9.12
N GLY A 427 -4.52 -4.98 -8.25
CA GLY A 427 -5.18 -6.24 -8.62
C GLY A 427 -6.21 -6.05 -9.74
N LYS A 428 -6.80 -4.86 -9.84
CA LYS A 428 -7.71 -4.47 -10.93
C LYS A 428 -7.12 -4.72 -12.31
N PHE A 429 -5.80 -4.58 -12.51
CA PHE A 429 -5.18 -4.68 -13.83
C PHE A 429 -5.28 -6.07 -14.47
N ARG A 430 -5.78 -7.07 -13.71
CA ARG A 430 -6.17 -8.38 -14.25
C ARG A 430 -7.44 -8.33 -15.12
N PHE A 431 -8.28 -7.31 -14.96
CA PHE A 431 -9.59 -7.21 -15.62
C PHE A 431 -10.10 -5.76 -15.82
N PHE A 432 -9.29 -4.73 -15.53
CA PHE A 432 -9.70 -3.32 -15.53
C PHE A 432 -10.21 -2.80 -16.88
N ASP A 433 -9.81 -3.47 -17.97
CA ASP A 433 -10.08 -3.09 -19.36
C ASP A 433 -11.21 -3.92 -19.99
N LYS A 434 -11.86 -4.77 -19.19
CA LYS A 434 -12.97 -5.63 -19.64
C LYS A 434 -14.25 -4.81 -19.75
N ASP A 435 -14.94 -4.96 -20.87
CA ASP A 435 -16.30 -4.45 -21.03
C ASP A 435 -17.29 -5.48 -20.46
N LEU A 436 -17.71 -5.26 -19.22
CA LEU A 436 -18.68 -6.11 -18.54
C LEU A 436 -20.13 -5.66 -18.79
N GLY A 437 -20.34 -4.54 -19.50
CA GLY A 437 -21.64 -3.89 -19.67
C GLY A 437 -22.14 -3.16 -18.41
N ASP A 438 -23.44 -2.86 -18.39
CA ASP A 438 -24.14 -2.19 -17.29
C ASP A 438 -25.44 -2.92 -16.91
N ILE A 439 -25.94 -2.63 -15.72
CA ILE A 439 -27.27 -3.07 -15.25
C ILE A 439 -28.09 -1.81 -14.96
N GLY A 440 -29.05 -1.52 -15.85
CA GLY A 440 -29.91 -0.34 -15.72
C GLY A 440 -29.12 0.98 -15.75
N GLY A 441 -27.98 1.03 -16.45
CA GLY A 441 -27.07 2.18 -16.48
C GLY A 441 -26.10 2.27 -15.30
N ILE A 442 -25.98 1.23 -14.47
CA ILE A 442 -24.90 1.09 -13.46
C ILE A 442 -23.81 0.20 -14.08
N PRO A 443 -22.58 0.70 -14.32
CA PRO A 443 -21.50 -0.13 -14.84
C PRO A 443 -21.26 -1.36 -13.97
N ARG A 444 -21.05 -2.53 -14.60
CA ARG A 444 -20.77 -3.77 -13.87
C ARG A 444 -19.36 -3.84 -13.29
N LEU A 445 -18.45 -2.97 -13.72
CA LEU A 445 -17.12 -2.83 -13.15
C LEU A 445 -16.98 -1.43 -12.54
N LEU A 446 -16.82 -1.36 -11.22
CA LEU A 446 -16.70 -0.13 -10.46
C LEU A 446 -15.31 -0.04 -9.84
N ASP A 447 -14.44 0.78 -10.41
CA ASP A 447 -13.13 1.11 -9.84
C ASP A 447 -13.26 2.17 -8.74
N VAL A 448 -13.12 1.72 -7.49
CA VAL A 448 -13.23 2.51 -6.27
C VAL A 448 -11.94 3.30 -5.98
N GLY A 449 -10.80 2.87 -6.53
CA GLY A 449 -9.55 3.63 -6.48
C GLY A 449 -8.30 2.82 -6.11
N GLN A 450 -7.38 3.45 -5.39
CA GLN A 450 -6.12 2.87 -4.90
C GLN A 450 -6.36 1.87 -3.77
N CYS A 451 -5.31 1.22 -3.27
CA CYS A 451 -5.42 0.36 -2.09
C CYS A 451 -6.02 1.06 -0.85
N ASN A 452 -5.65 2.31 -0.57
CA ASN A 452 -6.23 3.11 0.52
C ASN A 452 -7.75 3.37 0.36
N ASP A 453 -8.26 3.34 -0.87
CA ASP A 453 -9.70 3.48 -1.12
C ASP A 453 -10.51 2.24 -0.69
N ALA A 454 -9.85 1.25 -0.05
CA ALA A 454 -10.51 0.27 0.81
C ALA A 454 -11.39 0.93 1.89
N TYR A 455 -11.01 2.12 2.38
CA TYR A 455 -11.91 2.93 3.23
C TYR A 455 -13.23 3.25 2.51
N SER A 456 -13.17 3.72 1.26
CA SER A 456 -14.36 3.98 0.45
C SER A 456 -15.21 2.72 0.27
N ALA A 457 -14.60 1.57 -0.01
CA ALA A 457 -15.32 0.30 -0.13
C ALA A 457 -16.01 -0.13 1.18
N ILE A 458 -15.35 0.04 2.32
CA ILE A 458 -15.93 -0.21 3.65
C ILE A 458 -17.13 0.72 3.89
N GLN A 459 -17.00 2.02 3.59
CA GLN A 459 -18.11 2.97 3.75
C GLN A 459 -19.30 2.61 2.86
N ILE A 460 -19.06 2.17 1.62
CA ILE A 460 -20.11 1.69 0.71
C ILE A 460 -20.82 0.47 1.32
N ALA A 461 -20.07 -0.53 1.79
CA ALA A 461 -20.67 -1.72 2.41
C ALA A 461 -21.51 -1.37 3.64
N VAL A 462 -20.99 -0.53 4.54
CA VAL A 462 -21.73 -0.07 5.74
C VAL A 462 -22.99 0.70 5.36
N ALA A 463 -22.95 1.51 4.31
CA ALA A 463 -24.13 2.23 3.86
C ALA A 463 -25.19 1.32 3.24
N LEU A 464 -24.77 0.34 2.43
CA LEU A 464 -25.67 -0.68 1.87
C LEU A 464 -26.29 -1.54 2.99
N SER A 465 -25.52 -1.94 4.00
CA SER A 465 -26.04 -2.74 5.11
C SER A 465 -27.16 -2.00 5.86
N LYS A 466 -26.97 -0.70 6.12
CA LYS A 466 -28.01 0.17 6.68
C LYS A 466 -29.23 0.30 5.77
N ALA A 467 -29.03 0.43 4.46
CA ALA A 467 -30.12 0.58 3.50
C ALA A 467 -30.98 -0.69 3.34
N PHE A 468 -30.40 -1.86 3.55
CA PHE A 468 -31.09 -3.15 3.50
C PHE A 468 -31.50 -3.70 4.87
N ASP A 469 -31.22 -2.97 5.96
CA ASP A 469 -31.50 -3.38 7.35
C ASP A 469 -30.90 -4.75 7.69
N MET A 470 -29.59 -4.90 7.42
CA MET A 470 -28.83 -6.14 7.64
C MET A 470 -27.40 -5.86 8.08
N GLU A 471 -26.73 -6.88 8.59
CA GLU A 471 -25.31 -6.81 8.91
C GLU A 471 -24.46 -6.85 7.64
N VAL A 472 -23.22 -6.33 7.71
CA VAL A 472 -22.32 -6.29 6.54
C VAL A 472 -22.03 -7.68 5.99
N ASN A 473 -21.92 -8.70 6.86
CA ASN A 473 -21.69 -10.09 6.43
C ASN A 473 -22.93 -10.74 5.79
N ASP A 474 -24.13 -10.16 5.98
CA ASP A 474 -25.38 -10.67 5.39
C ASP A 474 -25.70 -9.99 4.04
N LEU A 475 -24.92 -8.99 3.63
CA LEU A 475 -25.03 -8.39 2.30
C LEU A 475 -24.77 -9.45 1.23
N PRO A 476 -25.41 -9.32 0.04
CA PRO A 476 -25.06 -10.11 -1.13
C PRO A 476 -23.72 -9.61 -1.71
N LEU A 477 -22.65 -9.69 -0.90
CA LEU A 477 -21.31 -9.20 -1.19
C LEU A 477 -20.31 -10.30 -0.82
N SER A 478 -19.43 -10.67 -1.75
CA SER A 478 -18.34 -11.61 -1.47
C SER A 478 -16.98 -10.98 -1.76
N MET A 479 -16.01 -11.26 -0.89
CA MET A 479 -14.66 -10.69 -0.95
C MET A 479 -13.65 -11.67 -1.52
N ILE A 480 -13.10 -11.31 -2.68
CA ILE A 480 -12.12 -12.09 -3.46
C ILE A 480 -10.85 -11.26 -3.54
N LEU A 481 -9.96 -11.45 -2.57
CA LEU A 481 -8.83 -10.56 -2.33
C LEU A 481 -7.51 -11.16 -2.78
N SER A 482 -6.80 -10.38 -3.57
CA SER A 482 -5.40 -10.58 -3.90
C SER A 482 -4.51 -9.78 -2.96
N TRP A 483 -3.33 -10.29 -2.62
CA TRP A 483 -2.37 -9.51 -1.85
C TRP A 483 -0.94 -9.69 -2.37
N TYR A 484 -0.06 -8.78 -1.98
CA TYR A 484 1.36 -8.83 -2.34
C TYR A 484 2.22 -8.26 -1.23
N GLU A 485 1.98 -7.01 -0.83
CA GLU A 485 2.82 -6.27 0.11
C GLU A 485 2.04 -5.80 1.35
N GLN A 486 2.65 -4.93 2.15
CA GLN A 486 2.27 -4.69 3.54
C GLN A 486 1.05 -3.78 3.69
N LYS A 487 0.75 -2.91 2.71
CA LYS A 487 -0.50 -2.14 2.71
C LYS A 487 -1.71 -3.08 2.62
N ALA A 488 -1.63 -4.13 1.81
CA ALA A 488 -2.67 -5.18 1.79
C ALA A 488 -2.77 -5.96 3.10
N VAL A 489 -1.67 -6.14 3.84
CA VAL A 489 -1.71 -6.75 5.18
C VAL A 489 -2.50 -5.86 6.15
N ALA A 490 -2.23 -4.55 6.18
CA ALA A 490 -2.96 -3.62 7.03
C ALA A 490 -4.48 -3.57 6.71
N ILE A 491 -4.84 -3.63 5.43
CA ILE A 491 -6.24 -3.75 4.99
C ILE A 491 -6.85 -5.09 5.43
N LEU A 492 -6.13 -6.21 5.32
CA LEU A 492 -6.64 -7.49 5.81
C LEU A 492 -6.92 -7.42 7.32
N LEU A 493 -5.99 -6.88 8.11
CA LEU A 493 -6.19 -6.69 9.55
C LEU A 493 -7.38 -5.79 9.87
N THR A 494 -7.62 -4.77 9.05
CA THR A 494 -8.82 -3.93 9.12
C THR A 494 -10.10 -4.75 8.96
N LEU A 495 -10.18 -5.59 7.93
CA LEU A 495 -11.36 -6.42 7.68
C LEU A 495 -11.60 -7.43 8.82
N LEU A 496 -10.52 -8.01 9.35
CA LEU A 496 -10.60 -8.92 10.51
C LEU A 496 -11.07 -8.17 11.77
N TYR A 497 -10.56 -6.96 12.02
CA TYR A 497 -11.04 -6.12 13.13
C TYR A 497 -12.53 -5.79 13.01
N LEU A 498 -13.00 -5.50 11.79
CA LEU A 498 -14.42 -5.24 11.49
C LEU A 498 -15.31 -6.50 11.56
N GLY A 499 -14.74 -7.68 11.84
CA GLY A 499 -15.50 -8.92 11.92
C GLY A 499 -15.98 -9.44 10.57
N ILE A 500 -15.36 -9.01 9.47
CA ILE A 500 -15.69 -9.47 8.12
C ILE A 500 -15.30 -10.94 7.97
N LYS A 501 -16.23 -11.73 7.43
CA LYS A 501 -16.07 -13.17 7.24
C LYS A 501 -16.01 -13.55 5.76
N ASP A 502 -15.67 -14.81 5.52
CA ASP A 502 -15.76 -15.46 4.21
C ASP A 502 -14.84 -14.87 3.13
N ILE A 503 -13.72 -14.25 3.56
CA ILE A 503 -12.71 -13.69 2.67
C ILE A 503 -11.96 -14.82 1.97
N ARG A 504 -11.99 -14.82 0.65
CA ARG A 504 -11.08 -15.64 -0.17
C ARG A 504 -9.80 -14.85 -0.43
N LEU A 505 -8.66 -15.36 0.01
CA LEU A 505 -7.36 -14.70 -0.07
C LEU A 505 -6.39 -15.51 -0.95
N GLY A 506 -5.74 -14.86 -1.90
CA GLY A 506 -4.81 -15.52 -2.81
C GLY A 506 -3.74 -14.63 -3.44
N PRO A 507 -2.90 -15.18 -4.35
CA PRO A 507 -2.95 -16.56 -4.84
C PRO A 507 -2.36 -17.60 -3.87
N SER A 508 -1.70 -17.16 -2.79
CA SER A 508 -1.35 -18.02 -1.65
C SER A 508 -1.53 -17.26 -0.34
N LEU A 509 -1.66 -18.00 0.75
CA LEU A 509 -1.69 -17.41 2.09
C LEU A 509 -0.31 -16.85 2.50
N PRO A 510 -0.24 -15.91 3.45
CA PRO A 510 1.03 -15.35 3.91
C PRO A 510 1.93 -16.36 4.62
N ALA A 511 3.22 -16.36 4.25
CA ALA A 511 4.25 -17.24 4.81
C ALA A 511 4.56 -16.98 6.29
N PHE A 512 4.16 -15.82 6.81
CA PHE A 512 4.38 -15.41 8.19
C PHE A 512 3.23 -15.81 9.13
N ILE A 513 2.27 -16.61 8.66
CA ILE A 513 1.17 -17.15 9.48
C ILE A 513 1.44 -18.63 9.76
N THR A 514 1.48 -19.01 11.03
CA THR A 514 1.62 -20.42 11.45
C THR A 514 0.32 -21.19 11.26
N PRO A 515 0.35 -22.54 11.25
CA PRO A 515 -0.86 -23.35 11.20
C PRO A 515 -1.87 -23.05 12.32
N ASN A 516 -1.40 -22.76 13.55
CA ASN A 516 -2.29 -22.44 14.65
C ASN A 516 -2.95 -21.05 14.49
N VAL A 517 -2.17 -20.04 14.09
CA VAL A 517 -2.72 -18.70 13.81
C VAL A 517 -3.71 -18.77 12.64
N LEU A 518 -3.41 -19.55 11.59
CA LEU A 518 -4.34 -19.79 10.50
C LEU A 518 -5.65 -20.45 10.98
N ASP A 519 -5.56 -21.48 11.83
CA ASP A 519 -6.74 -22.16 12.38
C ASP A 519 -7.63 -21.20 13.19
N VAL A 520 -7.03 -20.27 13.94
CA VAL A 520 -7.78 -19.19 14.62
C VAL A 520 -8.48 -18.28 13.61
N LEU A 521 -7.81 -17.87 12.53
CA LEU A 521 -8.41 -17.05 11.48
C LEU A 521 -9.56 -17.77 10.76
N VAL A 522 -9.40 -19.07 10.49
CA VAL A 522 -10.45 -19.90 9.88
C VAL A 522 -11.64 -20.05 10.81
N LYS A 523 -11.44 -20.36 12.08
CA LYS A 523 -12.53 -20.57 13.04
C LYS A 523 -13.34 -19.29 13.32
N ASN A 524 -12.67 -18.14 13.37
CA ASN A 524 -13.34 -16.88 13.74
C ASN A 524 -13.88 -16.11 12.52
N PHE A 525 -13.18 -16.15 11.38
CA PHE A 525 -13.48 -15.33 10.21
C PHE A 525 -13.78 -16.13 8.94
N ASN A 526 -13.60 -17.46 8.97
CA ASN A 526 -13.71 -18.32 7.81
C ASN A 526 -12.89 -17.80 6.61
N ILE A 527 -11.65 -17.35 6.87
CA ILE A 527 -10.72 -17.00 5.79
C ILE A 527 -10.38 -18.26 4.98
N MET A 528 -10.36 -18.15 3.66
CA MET A 528 -10.17 -19.29 2.77
C MET A 528 -9.11 -18.99 1.72
N PRO A 529 -8.27 -19.97 1.32
CA PRO A 529 -7.52 -19.87 0.08
C PRO A 529 -8.50 -19.89 -1.12
N ILE A 530 -8.11 -19.25 -2.22
CA ILE A 530 -8.82 -19.39 -3.49
C ILE A 530 -8.74 -20.83 -4.03
N LYS A 531 -9.74 -21.25 -4.80
CA LYS A 531 -9.77 -22.51 -5.56
C LYS A 531 -9.69 -22.22 -7.06
N THR A 532 -10.50 -22.88 -7.90
CA THR A 532 -10.74 -22.43 -9.27
C THR A 532 -11.88 -21.39 -9.31
N PRO A 533 -11.92 -20.52 -10.33
CA PRO A 533 -13.01 -19.55 -10.48
C PRO A 533 -14.39 -20.19 -10.47
N GLU A 534 -14.56 -21.32 -11.17
CA GLU A 534 -15.83 -22.06 -11.27
C GLU A 534 -16.26 -22.61 -9.90
N GLU A 535 -15.33 -23.21 -9.16
CA GLU A 535 -15.60 -23.77 -7.84
C GLU A 535 -15.97 -22.70 -6.83
N ASP A 536 -15.28 -21.55 -6.87
CA ASP A 536 -15.56 -20.44 -5.97
C ASP A 536 -16.86 -19.72 -6.32
N LEU A 537 -17.15 -19.46 -7.60
CA LEU A 537 -18.43 -18.89 -8.04
C LEU A 537 -19.60 -19.81 -7.65
N LYS A 538 -19.47 -21.12 -7.86
CA LYS A 538 -20.49 -22.09 -7.43
C LYS A 538 -20.67 -22.08 -5.92
N ALA A 539 -19.58 -22.09 -5.14
CA ALA A 539 -19.66 -22.07 -3.69
C ALA A 539 -20.28 -20.78 -3.13
N ILE A 540 -20.13 -19.65 -3.83
CA ILE A 540 -20.69 -18.36 -3.43
C ILE A 540 -22.17 -18.23 -3.81
N LEU A 541 -22.53 -18.63 -5.02
CA LEU A 541 -23.84 -18.35 -5.61
C LEU A 541 -24.86 -19.50 -5.48
N GLY A 542 -24.41 -20.72 -5.15
CA GLY A 542 -25.25 -21.92 -4.98
C GLY A 542 -25.26 -22.83 -6.20
#